data_AF-A0AA50VIA7-F1
#
_entry.id   AF-A0AA50VIA7-F1
#
_cell.length_a   1.000
_cell.length_b   1.000
_cell.length_c   1.000
_cell.angle_alpha   90.00
_cell.angle_beta   90.00
_cell.angle_gamma   90.00
#
_symmetry.space_group_name_H-M   'P 1'
#
loop_
_entity.id
_entity.type
_entity.pdbx_description
1 polymer ?
#
loop_
_entity_poly.entity_id
_entity_poly.type
_entity_poly.pdbx_seq_one_letter_code
_entity_poly.pdbx_strand_id
1 'polypeptide(L)'
;DESGPISPLHDIPLWADRGERLVNMVVEVPRWTNAKMEISLGEPLNPVKQDVKKGALRYVANVFPHRGYIWNYGALPQTWEDPRHVCPHTNARGDNDPIDVLELGQRVARRGDVLRVRVLGALALLDEGETDWKLLAIDERDPAAARLRDVRDVEAEFPGLLRATVEWFRLYKVPDG
;
A
#
# COMPACT_ATOMS: atom_id res chain seq x y z
N ASP A 1 2.32 -2.49 -21.86
CA ASP A 1 2.10 -1.33 -22.75
C ASP A 1 1.93 -1.85 -24.19
N GLU A 2 1.99 -0.99 -25.21
CA GLU A 2 1.90 -1.41 -26.63
C GLU A 2 3.02 -2.40 -27.03
N SER A 3 4.07 -2.55 -26.21
CA SER A 3 5.18 -3.50 -26.39
C SER A 3 5.04 -4.81 -25.60
N GLY A 4 3.97 -5.00 -24.82
CA GLY A 4 3.69 -6.25 -24.09
C GLY A 4 3.56 -6.09 -22.57
N PRO A 5 3.52 -7.21 -21.82
CA PRO A 5 3.48 -7.17 -20.36
C PRO A 5 4.83 -6.69 -19.80
N ILE A 6 4.78 -5.91 -18.72
CA ILE A 6 5.95 -5.39 -18.00
C ILE A 6 5.85 -5.80 -16.53
N SER A 7 6.99 -5.82 -15.83
CA SER A 7 7.02 -6.07 -14.39
C SER A 7 6.46 -4.86 -13.61
N PRO A 8 5.43 -5.03 -12.78
CA PRO A 8 4.98 -3.96 -11.91
C PRO A 8 5.97 -3.66 -10.78
N LEU A 9 6.91 -4.57 -10.51
CA LEU A 9 7.94 -4.35 -9.50
C LEU A 9 9.13 -3.55 -10.04
N HIS A 10 9.60 -3.92 -11.23
CA HIS A 10 10.90 -3.45 -11.74
C HIS A 10 10.79 -2.42 -12.87
N ASP A 11 9.78 -2.56 -13.73
CA ASP A 11 9.73 -1.81 -15.01
C ASP A 11 8.88 -0.54 -14.92
N ILE A 12 7.96 -0.45 -13.97
CA ILE A 12 7.24 0.80 -13.70
C ILE A 12 8.18 1.76 -12.95
N PRO A 13 8.45 2.97 -13.48
CA PRO A 13 9.33 3.92 -12.80
C PRO A 13 8.74 4.35 -11.46
N LEU A 14 9.56 4.39 -10.40
CA LEU A 14 9.12 4.93 -9.10
C LEU A 14 8.58 6.36 -9.22
N TRP A 15 9.31 7.23 -9.93
CA TRP A 15 8.96 8.63 -10.07
C TRP A 15 8.12 8.84 -11.31
N ALA A 16 6.90 9.33 -11.10
CA ALA A 16 6.06 9.83 -12.18
C ALA A 16 6.46 11.27 -12.56
N ASP A 17 6.81 12.08 -11.56
CA ASP A 17 7.34 13.43 -11.73
C ASP A 17 8.17 13.81 -10.50
N ARG A 18 9.47 14.03 -10.67
CA ARG A 18 10.38 14.41 -9.58
C ARG A 18 10.19 15.87 -9.15
N GLY A 19 9.82 16.77 -10.06
CA GLY A 19 9.61 18.19 -9.77
C GLY A 19 8.39 18.40 -8.89
N GLU A 20 7.31 17.68 -9.20
CA GLU A 20 6.06 17.74 -8.43
C GLU A 20 6.02 16.79 -7.21
N ARG A 21 7.08 15.99 -7.04
CA ARG A 21 7.20 14.93 -6.02
C ARG A 21 6.04 13.92 -6.11
N LEU A 22 5.74 13.47 -7.32
CA LEU A 22 4.74 12.46 -7.61
C LEU A 22 5.42 11.12 -7.91
N VAL A 23 4.93 10.07 -7.27
CA VAL A 23 5.38 8.68 -7.46
C VAL A 23 4.29 7.86 -8.13
N ASN A 24 4.69 6.82 -8.85
CA ASN A 24 3.75 5.82 -9.33
C ASN A 24 3.47 4.83 -8.20
N MET A 25 2.20 4.50 -8.00
CA MET A 25 1.74 3.45 -7.10
C MET A 25 1.06 2.37 -7.94
N VAL A 26 1.41 1.12 -7.71
CA VAL A 26 0.71 -0.04 -8.28
C VAL A 26 -0.37 -0.47 -7.30
N VAL A 27 -1.64 -0.46 -7.73
CA VAL A 27 -2.77 -0.86 -6.88
C VAL A 27 -2.92 -2.39 -6.88
N GLU A 28 -2.90 -2.99 -5.70
CA GLU A 28 -3.05 -4.45 -5.53
C GLU A 28 -4.45 -4.81 -5.03
N VAL A 29 -4.92 -4.11 -3.99
CA VAL A 29 -6.20 -4.38 -3.33
C VAL A 29 -7.09 -3.13 -3.37
N PRO A 30 -8.16 -3.15 -4.18
CA PRO A 30 -9.16 -2.09 -4.17
C PRO A 30 -9.81 -1.92 -2.80
N ARG A 31 -10.15 -0.66 -2.45
CA ARG A 31 -10.87 -0.37 -1.20
C ARG A 31 -12.15 -1.18 -1.06
N TRP A 32 -12.42 -1.63 0.16
CA TRP A 32 -13.56 -2.46 0.59
C TRP A 32 -13.59 -3.89 0.02
N THR A 33 -12.45 -4.38 -0.45
CA THR A 33 -12.27 -5.78 -0.87
C THR A 33 -11.41 -6.55 0.14
N ASN A 34 -11.51 -7.89 0.09
CA ASN A 34 -10.92 -8.77 1.10
C ASN A 34 -9.80 -9.66 0.55
N ALA A 35 -9.79 -9.94 -0.76
CA ALA A 35 -8.76 -10.80 -1.36
C ALA A 35 -7.39 -10.17 -1.15
N LYS A 36 -6.47 -10.88 -0.48
CA LYS A 36 -5.11 -10.38 -0.30
C LYS A 36 -4.36 -10.61 -1.60
N MET A 37 -4.06 -9.51 -2.29
CA MET A 37 -3.38 -9.51 -3.57
C MET A 37 -2.05 -8.84 -3.39
N GLU A 38 -1.04 -9.35 -4.06
CA GLU A 38 0.34 -8.91 -3.93
C GLU A 38 1.08 -9.08 -5.26
N ILE A 39 2.02 -8.18 -5.52
CA ILE A 39 3.04 -8.34 -6.55
C ILE A 39 3.83 -9.62 -6.24
N SER A 40 3.81 -10.58 -7.16
CA SER A 40 4.51 -11.84 -6.97
C SER A 40 6.03 -11.66 -7.10
N LEU A 41 6.79 -11.85 -6.02
CA LEU A 41 8.26 -11.82 -6.09
C LEU A 41 8.87 -13.02 -6.83
N GLY A 42 8.16 -14.16 -6.83
CA GLY A 42 8.68 -15.44 -7.35
C GLY A 42 8.32 -15.74 -8.80
N GLU A 43 7.47 -14.95 -9.44
CA GLU A 43 7.01 -15.18 -10.82
C GLU A 43 7.64 -14.21 -11.82
N PRO A 44 7.99 -14.67 -13.03
CA PRO A 44 8.47 -13.78 -14.09
C PRO A 44 7.50 -12.62 -14.34
N LEU A 45 8.05 -11.40 -14.47
CA LEU A 45 7.28 -10.16 -14.63
C LEU A 45 6.37 -9.81 -13.44
N ASN A 46 6.56 -10.44 -12.28
CA ASN A 46 5.95 -10.08 -11.01
C ASN A 46 4.45 -9.75 -11.05
N PRO A 47 3.58 -10.59 -11.65
CA PRO A 47 2.16 -10.30 -11.75
C PRO A 47 1.52 -10.15 -10.37
N VAL A 48 0.49 -9.31 -10.27
CA VAL A 48 -0.34 -9.23 -9.07
C VAL A 48 -1.18 -10.49 -8.97
N LYS A 49 -0.99 -11.27 -7.91
CA LYS A 49 -1.68 -12.55 -7.66
C LYS A 49 -2.26 -12.58 -6.25
N GLN A 50 -3.20 -13.49 -6.02
CA GLN A 50 -3.76 -13.67 -4.68
C GLN A 50 -2.79 -14.53 -3.84
N ASP A 51 -2.51 -14.08 -2.61
CA ASP A 51 -1.75 -14.83 -1.63
C ASP A 51 -2.45 -16.16 -1.29
N VAL A 52 -1.66 -17.21 -1.01
CA VAL A 52 -2.14 -18.54 -0.64
C VAL A 52 -1.57 -18.90 0.72
N LYS A 53 -2.45 -19.00 1.73
CA LYS A 53 -2.10 -19.40 3.10
C LYS A 53 -2.68 -20.78 3.39
N LYS A 54 -1.84 -21.73 3.81
CA LYS A 54 -2.23 -23.13 4.12
C LYS A 54 -2.99 -23.83 2.96
N GLY A 55 -2.57 -23.57 1.71
CA GLY A 55 -3.14 -24.20 0.52
C GLY A 55 -4.49 -23.61 0.05
N ALA A 56 -4.98 -22.54 0.69
CA ALA A 56 -6.20 -21.84 0.30
C ALA A 56 -5.92 -20.37 -0.04
N LEU A 57 -6.72 -19.80 -0.93
CA LEU A 57 -6.70 -18.37 -1.26
C LEU A 57 -6.93 -17.55 0.01
N ARG A 58 -6.04 -16.58 0.28
CA ARG A 58 -6.10 -15.75 1.48
C ARG A 58 -7.06 -14.58 1.30
N TYR A 59 -7.89 -14.37 2.31
CA TYR A 59 -8.77 -13.21 2.43
C TYR A 59 -8.55 -12.57 3.80
N VAL A 60 -8.41 -11.24 3.83
CA VAL A 60 -8.41 -10.48 5.08
C VAL A 60 -9.83 -10.41 5.61
N ALA A 61 -10.02 -10.76 6.88
CA ALA A 61 -11.34 -10.74 7.53
C ALA A 61 -11.87 -9.30 7.70
N ASN A 62 -13.19 -9.17 7.81
CA ASN A 62 -13.79 -7.91 8.24
C ASN A 62 -13.69 -7.81 9.76
N VAL A 63 -13.04 -6.78 10.27
CA VAL A 63 -12.98 -6.46 11.70
C VAL A 63 -13.82 -5.22 11.93
N PHE A 64 -14.93 -5.35 12.66
CA PHE A 64 -15.86 -4.23 12.90
C PHE A 64 -15.10 -3.00 13.46
N PRO A 65 -15.37 -1.78 12.94
CA PRO A 65 -16.40 -1.40 11.97
C PRO A 65 -15.98 -1.49 10.49
N HIS A 66 -14.81 -2.05 10.21
CA HIS A 66 -14.15 -2.01 8.90
C HIS A 66 -14.65 -3.11 7.96
N ARG A 67 -14.74 -2.79 6.68
CA ARG A 67 -14.99 -3.74 5.59
C ARG A 67 -13.75 -3.85 4.71
N GLY A 68 -13.10 -5.02 4.73
CA GLY A 68 -11.88 -5.29 3.97
C GLY A 68 -10.80 -4.25 4.24
N TYR A 69 -10.02 -3.94 3.21
CA TYR A 69 -9.09 -2.81 3.23
C TYR A 69 -9.85 -1.49 3.16
N ILE A 70 -9.53 -0.53 4.02
CA ILE A 70 -10.25 0.76 4.08
C ILE A 70 -9.60 1.86 3.21
N TRP A 71 -8.60 1.50 2.40
CA TRP A 71 -7.93 2.32 1.37
C TRP A 71 -7.83 1.55 0.07
N ASN A 72 -7.44 2.22 -1.02
CA ASN A 72 -6.78 1.48 -2.09
C ASN A 72 -5.36 1.15 -1.61
N TYR A 73 -5.04 -0.13 -1.58
CA TYR A 73 -3.77 -0.64 -1.08
C TYR A 73 -2.90 -1.13 -2.23
N GLY A 74 -1.60 -0.94 -2.10
CA GLY A 74 -0.62 -1.44 -3.03
C GLY A 74 0.77 -1.00 -2.65
N ALA A 75 1.65 -0.88 -3.64
CA ALA A 75 3.07 -0.65 -3.39
C ALA A 75 3.68 0.40 -4.33
N LEU A 76 4.83 0.96 -3.92
CA LEU A 76 5.69 1.72 -4.83
C LEU A 76 6.63 0.76 -5.59
N PRO A 77 6.65 0.82 -6.93
CA PRO A 77 7.59 0.02 -7.71
C PRO A 77 9.03 0.51 -7.48
N GLN A 78 10.01 -0.34 -7.77
CA GLN A 78 11.44 -0.05 -7.62
C GLN A 78 11.84 0.35 -6.19
N THR A 79 11.13 -0.19 -5.19
CA THR A 79 11.47 -0.08 -3.77
C THR A 79 11.60 -1.47 -3.17
N TRP A 80 12.27 -1.57 -2.02
CA TRP A 80 12.44 -2.84 -1.30
C TRP A 80 12.79 -2.59 0.16
N GLU A 81 12.02 -3.18 1.07
CA GLU A 81 12.32 -3.28 2.50
C GLU A 81 13.37 -4.39 2.71
N ASP A 82 14.66 -4.03 2.71
CA ASP A 82 15.75 -5.01 2.74
C ASP A 82 15.73 -5.86 4.04
N PRO A 83 15.51 -7.18 3.95
CA PRO A 83 15.43 -8.07 5.12
C PRO A 83 16.78 -8.29 5.81
N ARG A 84 17.86 -7.71 5.28
CA ARG A 84 19.21 -7.73 5.88
C ARG A 84 19.54 -6.42 6.58
N HIS A 85 18.76 -5.37 6.37
CA HIS A 85 18.93 -4.07 7.00
C HIS A 85 18.10 -3.99 8.27
N VAL A 86 18.68 -3.57 9.39
CA VAL A 86 17.93 -3.26 10.62
C VAL A 86 17.56 -1.78 10.58
N CYS A 87 16.27 -1.49 10.42
CA CYS A 87 15.77 -0.11 10.40
C CYS A 87 15.92 0.53 11.79
N PRO A 88 16.56 1.71 11.91
CA PRO A 88 16.80 2.35 13.21
C PRO A 88 15.52 2.87 13.89
N HIS A 89 14.43 3.04 13.15
CA HIS A 89 13.16 3.57 13.70
C HIS A 89 12.28 2.47 14.32
N THR A 90 12.40 1.24 13.83
CA THR A 90 11.61 0.08 14.26
C THR A 90 12.44 -0.95 15.01
N ASN A 91 13.77 -0.91 14.87
CA ASN A 91 14.72 -1.89 15.39
C ASN A 91 14.43 -3.32 14.91
N ALA A 92 13.91 -3.44 13.69
CA ALA A 92 13.56 -4.69 13.02
C ALA A 92 14.11 -4.72 11.59
N ARG A 93 14.11 -5.90 10.96
CA ARG A 93 14.49 -6.08 9.55
C ARG A 93 13.31 -5.81 8.63
N GLY A 94 13.55 -5.43 7.37
CA GLY A 94 12.48 -5.30 6.38
C GLY A 94 11.74 -6.61 6.13
N ASP A 95 10.48 -6.52 5.71
CA ASP A 95 9.59 -7.64 5.38
C ASP A 95 9.86 -8.29 4.02
N ASN A 96 10.93 -7.85 3.33
CA ASN A 96 11.36 -8.34 2.03
C ASN A 96 10.44 -7.99 0.85
N ASP A 97 9.49 -7.06 1.03
CA ASP A 97 8.56 -6.62 0.00
C ASP A 97 8.84 -5.17 -0.45
N PRO A 98 8.21 -4.70 -1.54
CA PRO A 98 8.23 -3.28 -1.90
C PRO A 98 7.49 -2.45 -0.85
N ILE A 99 7.85 -1.18 -0.68
CA ILE A 99 7.22 -0.34 0.35
C ILE A 99 5.73 -0.13 0.04
N ASP A 100 4.91 -0.29 1.07
CA ASP A 100 3.46 -0.25 0.95
C ASP A 100 2.89 1.16 0.93
N VAL A 101 1.74 1.32 0.28
CA VAL A 101 1.03 2.58 0.09
C VAL A 101 -0.46 2.41 0.37
N LEU A 102 -0.97 3.33 1.16
CA LEU A 102 -2.39 3.53 1.45
C LEU A 102 -2.85 4.78 0.69
N GLU A 103 -3.57 4.60 -0.41
CA GLU A 103 -4.13 5.70 -1.18
C GLU A 103 -5.52 6.07 -0.66
N LEU A 104 -5.65 7.32 -0.22
CA LEU A 104 -6.75 7.80 0.62
C LEU A 104 -7.93 8.39 -0.18
N GLY A 105 -7.80 8.52 -1.49
CA GLY A 105 -8.74 9.22 -2.36
C GLY A 105 -10.13 8.59 -2.42
N GLN A 106 -11.11 9.34 -2.88
CA GLN A 106 -12.51 8.92 -2.88
C GLN A 106 -12.80 7.81 -3.92
N ARG A 107 -12.00 7.71 -4.99
CA ARG A 107 -12.18 6.70 -6.03
C ARG A 107 -11.80 5.31 -5.49
N VAL A 108 -12.61 4.29 -5.75
CA VAL A 108 -12.18 2.89 -5.61
C VAL A 108 -11.41 2.52 -6.88
N ALA A 109 -10.09 2.36 -6.76
CA ALA A 109 -9.21 2.03 -7.89
C ALA A 109 -9.37 0.56 -8.30
N ARG A 110 -8.94 0.21 -9.51
CA ARG A 110 -8.91 -1.17 -9.98
C ARG A 110 -7.56 -1.79 -9.66
N ARG A 111 -7.56 -3.11 -9.43
CA ARG A 111 -6.32 -3.87 -9.32
C ARG A 111 -5.50 -3.74 -10.60
N GLY A 112 -4.20 -3.51 -10.44
CA GLY A 112 -3.27 -3.24 -11.54
C GLY A 112 -3.33 -1.81 -12.08
N ASP A 113 -4.20 -0.93 -11.55
CA ASP A 113 -4.10 0.50 -11.86
C ASP A 113 -2.73 1.03 -11.40
N VAL A 114 -2.11 1.87 -12.22
CA VAL A 114 -0.92 2.65 -11.85
C VAL A 114 -1.36 4.08 -11.61
N LEU A 115 -1.33 4.52 -10.35
CA LEU A 115 -1.77 5.84 -9.93
C LEU A 115 -0.56 6.75 -9.74
N ARG A 116 -0.69 8.02 -10.13
CA ARG A 116 0.29 9.06 -9.79
C ARG A 116 -0.14 9.69 -8.47
N VAL A 117 0.61 9.43 -7.41
CA VAL A 117 0.23 9.80 -6.06
C VAL A 117 1.25 10.74 -5.41
N ARG A 118 0.76 11.60 -4.53
CA ARG A 118 1.58 12.42 -3.64
C ARG A 118 1.65 11.73 -2.28
N VAL A 119 2.86 11.49 -1.78
CA VAL A 119 3.09 10.99 -0.42
C VAL A 119 2.90 12.13 0.58
N LEU A 120 2.09 11.87 1.62
CA LEU A 120 1.70 12.82 2.66
C LEU A 120 2.43 12.54 3.99
N GLY A 121 2.74 11.27 4.26
CA GLY A 121 3.39 10.83 5.48
C GLY A 121 3.59 9.32 5.47
N ALA A 122 3.97 8.76 6.62
CA ALA A 122 4.19 7.32 6.78
C ALA A 122 3.83 6.85 8.19
N LEU A 123 3.47 5.57 8.30
CA LEU A 123 3.31 4.84 9.56
C LEU A 123 4.41 3.78 9.66
N ALA A 124 5.11 3.75 10.79
CA ALA A 124 6.07 2.71 11.11
C ALA A 124 5.33 1.52 11.73
N LEU A 125 4.85 0.57 10.93
CA LEU A 125 4.28 -0.67 11.43
C LEU A 125 5.39 -1.68 11.70
N LEU A 126 5.24 -2.40 12.81
CA LEU A 126 5.94 -3.66 13.04
C LEU A 126 4.93 -4.78 12.76
N ASP A 127 5.01 -5.40 11.59
CA ASP A 127 4.12 -6.51 11.23
C ASP A 127 4.82 -7.83 11.54
N GLU A 128 4.27 -8.59 12.49
CA GLU A 128 4.84 -9.87 12.97
C GLU A 128 6.35 -9.81 13.34
N GLY A 129 6.85 -8.62 13.70
CA GLY A 129 8.25 -8.40 14.11
C GLY A 129 9.15 -7.85 13.00
N GLU A 130 8.62 -7.61 11.80
CA GLU A 130 9.31 -7.03 10.65
C GLU A 130 8.94 -5.56 10.46
N THR A 131 9.86 -4.79 9.90
CA THR A 131 9.65 -3.39 9.51
C THR A 131 8.78 -3.38 8.28
N ASP A 132 7.64 -2.73 8.41
CA ASP A 132 6.62 -2.69 7.38
C ASP A 132 6.09 -1.25 7.27
N TRP A 133 6.73 -0.41 6.46
CA TRP A 133 6.34 0.99 6.36
C TRP A 133 5.07 1.14 5.52
N LYS A 134 4.06 1.82 6.05
CA LYS A 134 2.84 2.18 5.31
C LYS A 134 2.87 3.66 4.94
N LEU A 135 3.12 3.96 3.66
CA LEU A 135 3.04 5.33 3.15
C LEU A 135 1.59 5.77 3.03
N LEU A 136 1.30 7.00 3.44
CA LEU A 136 -0.01 7.64 3.23
C LEU A 136 0.08 8.48 1.97
N ALA A 137 -0.81 8.26 1.00
CA ALA A 137 -0.76 8.95 -0.27
C ALA A 137 -2.15 9.35 -0.82
N ILE A 138 -2.17 10.26 -1.78
CA ILE A 138 -3.39 10.70 -2.46
C ILE A 138 -3.15 10.76 -3.98
N ASP A 139 -4.07 10.22 -4.80
CA ASP A 139 -4.04 10.37 -6.27
C ASP A 139 -4.06 11.86 -6.63
N GLU A 140 -3.16 12.30 -7.52
CA GLU A 140 -3.07 13.70 -7.97
C GLU A 140 -4.39 14.23 -8.56
N ARG A 141 -5.24 13.33 -9.06
CA ARG A 141 -6.54 13.64 -9.68
C ARG A 141 -7.68 13.69 -8.68
N ASP A 142 -7.44 13.35 -7.41
CA ASP A 142 -8.48 13.43 -6.40
C ASP A 142 -8.85 14.90 -6.11
N PRO A 143 -10.14 15.26 -5.98
CA PRO A 143 -10.55 16.63 -5.66
C PRO A 143 -10.02 17.18 -4.32
N ALA A 144 -9.60 16.30 -3.40
CA ALA A 144 -8.94 16.67 -2.16
C ALA A 144 -7.42 16.86 -2.29
N ALA A 145 -6.79 16.38 -3.36
CA ALA A 145 -5.33 16.39 -3.51
C ALA A 145 -4.72 17.80 -3.42
N ALA A 146 -5.44 18.83 -3.88
CA ALA A 146 -4.98 20.22 -3.78
C ALA A 146 -4.86 20.71 -2.32
N ARG A 147 -5.67 20.15 -1.40
CA ARG A 147 -5.70 20.50 0.04
C ARG A 147 -4.79 19.61 0.89
N LEU A 148 -4.21 18.56 0.32
CA LEU A 148 -3.40 17.57 1.03
C LEU A 148 -1.92 17.68 0.60
N ARG A 149 -1.09 18.26 1.47
CA ARG A 149 0.36 18.42 1.22
C ARG A 149 1.21 17.77 2.31
N ASP A 150 0.64 17.53 3.48
CA ASP A 150 1.31 16.97 4.65
C ASP A 150 0.35 16.05 5.41
N VAL A 151 0.88 15.14 6.23
CA VAL A 151 0.09 14.23 7.08
C VAL A 151 -0.88 14.98 7.99
N ARG A 152 -0.55 16.21 8.41
CA ARG A 152 -1.44 17.04 9.23
C ARG A 152 -2.74 17.42 8.52
N ASP A 153 -2.70 17.54 7.20
CA ASP A 153 -3.87 17.90 6.38
C ASP A 153 -4.87 16.72 6.31
N VAL A 154 -4.37 15.48 6.46
CA VAL A 154 -5.19 14.27 6.41
C VAL A 154 -6.26 14.27 7.49
N GLU A 155 -5.94 14.68 8.72
CA GLU A 155 -6.92 14.71 9.81
C GLU A 155 -7.96 15.83 9.63
N ALA A 156 -7.58 16.93 8.97
CA ALA A 156 -8.50 18.02 8.66
C ALA A 156 -9.49 17.66 7.54
N GLU A 157 -9.01 16.98 6.50
CA GLU A 157 -9.80 16.59 5.33
C GLU A 157 -10.56 15.26 5.54
N PHE A 158 -9.95 14.31 6.24
CA PHE A 158 -10.50 12.98 6.54
C PHE A 158 -10.48 12.67 8.06
N PRO A 159 -11.30 13.36 8.87
CA PRO A 159 -11.28 13.21 10.32
C PRO A 159 -11.45 11.76 10.78
N GLY A 160 -10.54 11.30 11.65
CA GLY A 160 -10.54 9.95 12.20
C GLY A 160 -9.92 8.86 11.32
N LEU A 161 -9.58 9.14 10.05
CA LEU A 161 -9.01 8.14 9.14
C LEU A 161 -7.65 7.63 9.63
N LEU A 162 -6.79 8.51 10.15
CA LEU A 162 -5.49 8.12 10.69
C LEU A 162 -5.63 7.18 11.88
N ARG A 163 -6.55 7.49 12.79
CA ARG A 163 -6.87 6.62 13.94
C ARG A 163 -7.40 5.26 13.49
N ALA A 164 -8.33 5.25 12.54
CA ALA A 164 -8.86 4.01 11.96
C ALA A 164 -7.77 3.18 11.27
N THR A 165 -6.79 3.84 10.64
CA THR A 165 -5.63 3.19 10.01
C THR A 165 -4.79 2.43 11.01
N VAL A 166 -4.43 3.07 12.12
CA VAL A 166 -3.66 2.43 13.19
C VAL A 166 -4.45 1.27 13.81
N GLU A 167 -5.76 1.44 14.02
CA GLU A 167 -6.62 0.37 14.55
C GLU A 167 -6.70 -0.82 13.60
N TRP A 168 -6.87 -0.58 12.29
CA TRP A 168 -6.97 -1.62 11.28
C TRP A 168 -5.72 -2.52 11.27
N PHE A 169 -4.52 -1.94 11.18
CA PHE A 169 -3.28 -2.72 11.16
C PHE A 169 -2.99 -3.46 12.47
N ARG A 170 -3.51 -2.97 13.61
CA ARG A 170 -3.40 -3.69 14.88
C ARG A 170 -4.29 -4.92 14.95
N LEU A 171 -5.42 -4.93 14.24
CA LEU A 171 -6.48 -5.91 14.44
C LEU A 171 -6.72 -6.84 13.24
N TYR A 172 -6.32 -6.48 12.02
CA TYR A 172 -6.69 -7.21 10.80
C TYR A 172 -6.27 -8.69 10.76
N LYS A 173 -5.20 -9.04 11.48
CA LYS A 173 -4.70 -10.42 11.62
C LYS A 173 -5.19 -11.15 12.86
N VAL A 174 -5.84 -10.48 13.82
CA VAL A 174 -6.38 -11.13 15.03
C VAL A 174 -7.34 -12.30 14.69
N PRO A 175 -8.18 -12.22 13.65
CA PRO A 175 -9.03 -13.34 13.24
C PRO A 175 -8.28 -14.55 12.65
N ASP A 176 -7.01 -14.39 12.26
CA ASP A 176 -6.20 -15.48 11.69
C ASP A 176 -5.65 -16.44 12.77
N GLY A 177 -5.81 -16.11 14.05
CA GLY A 177 -5.27 -16.84 15.22
C GLY A 177 -3.82 -16.49 15.53
#